data_AF-A1BD72-F1
#
_entry.id   AF-A1BD72-F1
#
_cell.length_a   1.000
_cell.length_b   1.000
_cell.length_c   1.000
_cell.angle_alpha   90.00
_cell.angle_beta   90.00
_cell.angle_gamma   90.00
#
_symmetry.space_group_name_H-M   'P 1'
#
loop_
_entity.id
_entity.type
_entity.pdbx_description
1 polymer ?
#
loop_
_entity_poly.entity_id
_entity_poly.type
_entity_poly.pdbx_seq_one_letter_code
_entity_poly.pdbx_strand_id
1 'polypeptide(L)' 'MMVTATANNPEETRYVTTATIGEKFYTVVWTWRANARRIISFRRARDVEERAYRQIHG' A
#
# COMPACT_ATOMS: atom_id res chain seq x y z
N MET A 1 -11.99 -3.31 1.11
CA MET A 1 -11.58 -2.10 1.87
C MET A 1 -10.07 -1.93 1.69
N MET A 2 -9.51 -0.74 1.88
CA MET A 2 -8.07 -0.50 1.69
C MET A 2 -7.52 0.47 2.72
N VAL A 3 -6.30 0.21 3.21
CA VAL A 3 -5.55 1.11 4.08
C VAL A 3 -4.43 1.73 3.26
N THR A 4 -4.29 3.05 3.29
CA THR A 4 -3.16 3.75 2.65
C THR A 4 -2.41 4.57 3.68
N ALA A 5 -1.09 4.45 3.69
CA ALA A 5 -0.19 5.26 4.48
C ALA A 5 0.89 5.89 3.58
N THR A 6 1.41 7.04 3.97
CA THR A 6 2.59 7.62 3.31
C THR A 6 3.85 6.92 3.79
N ALA A 7 4.70 6.49 2.86
CA ALA A 7 6.04 6.04 3.17
C ALA A 7 7.00 7.23 3.19
N ASN A 8 7.84 7.29 4.22
CA ASN A 8 8.89 8.30 4.31
C ASN A 8 9.97 8.00 3.26
N ASN A 9 10.07 8.85 2.24
CA ASN A 9 11.11 8.78 1.23
C ASN A 9 11.56 10.22 0.90
N PRO A 10 12.86 10.55 1.03
CA PRO A 10 13.33 11.93 0.91
C PRO A 10 13.20 12.52 -0.50
N GLU A 11 13.17 11.69 -1.54
CA GLU A 11 13.19 12.17 -2.93
C GLU A 11 11.79 12.38 -3.52
N GLU A 12 10.82 11.55 -3.14
CA GLU A 12 9.44 11.59 -3.65
C GLU A 12 8.47 11.03 -2.62
N THR A 13 7.29 11.65 -2.50
CA THR A 13 6.21 11.14 -1.66
C THR A 13 5.72 9.80 -2.20
N ARG A 14 5.84 8.74 -1.40
CA ARG A 14 5.33 7.41 -1.74
C ARG A 14 4.16 7.05 -0.88
N TYR A 15 3.25 6.28 -1.44
CA TYR A 15 2.09 5.73 -0.78
C TYR A 15 2.21 4.22 -0.75
N VAL A 16 1.87 3.63 0.39
CA VAL A 16 1.76 2.20 0.59
C VAL A 16 0.29 1.90 0.83
N THR A 17 -0.33 1.21 -0.12
CA THR A 17 -1.73 0.81 -0.02
C THR A 17 -1.80 -0.70 0.13
N THR A 18 -2.47 -1.17 1.18
CA THR A 18 -2.73 -2.59 1.43
C THR A 18 -4.22 -2.86 1.27
N ALA A 19 -4.55 -3.87 0.47
CA ALA A 19 -5.91 -4.29 0.18
C ALA A 19 -5.98 -5.79 -0.09
N THR A 20 -7.19 -6.36 -0.10
CA THR A 20 -7.42 -7.74 -0.50
C THR A 20 -7.69 -7.85 -1.99
N ILE A 21 -7.14 -8.90 -2.61
CA ILE A 21 -7.51 -9.39 -3.94
C ILE A 21 -7.89 -10.85 -3.75
N GLY A 22 -9.19 -11.15 -3.88
CA GLY A 22 -9.75 -12.41 -3.38
C GLY A 22 -9.56 -12.54 -1.86
N GLU A 23 -9.08 -13.69 -1.42
CA GLU A 23 -8.87 -14.01 0.01
C GLU A 23 -7.50 -13.53 0.54
N LYS A 24 -6.81 -12.73 -0.25
CA LYS A 24 -5.37 -12.59 -0.18
C LYS A 24 -5.01 -11.11 -0.09
N PHE A 25 -4.24 -10.70 0.93
CA PHE A 25 -3.72 -9.35 1.05
C PHE A 25 -2.53 -9.06 0.13
N TYR A 26 -2.57 -7.89 -0.50
CA TYR A 26 -1.52 -7.36 -1.35
C TYR A 26 -1.21 -5.93 -0.95
N THR A 27 0.05 -5.56 -1.15
CA THR A 27 0.56 -4.22 -0.90
C THR A 27 1.10 -3.65 -2.20
N VAL A 28 0.63 -2.45 -2.54
CA VAL A 28 1.16 -1.65 -3.64
C VAL A 28 1.88 -0.42 -3.09
N VAL A 29 3.11 -0.22 -3.55
CA VAL A 29 3.84 1.03 -3.34
C VAL A 29 3.73 1.84 -4.62
N TRP A 30 3.29 3.07 -4.51
CA TRP A 30 3.06 3.93 -5.67
C TRP A 30 3.32 5.41 -5.34
N THR A 31 3.47 6.21 -6.38
CA THR A 31 3.63 7.66 -6.31
C THR A 31 2.77 8.33 -7.37
N TRP A 32 2.52 9.63 -7.22
CA TRP A 32 1.99 10.46 -8.29
C TRP A 32 3.12 10.95 -9.18
N ARG A 33 2.96 10.82 -10.49
CA ARG A 33 3.84 11.43 -11.48
C ARG A 33 3.00 12.14 -12.52
N ALA A 34 3.05 13.47 -12.49
CA ALA A 34 2.10 14.33 -13.20
C ALA A 34 0.66 13.90 -12.88
N ASN A 35 -0.11 13.47 -13.89
CA ASN A 35 -1.52 13.11 -13.75
C ASN A 35 -1.75 11.59 -13.65
N ALA A 36 -0.69 10.80 -13.45
CA ALA A 36 -0.77 9.34 -13.40
C ALA A 36 -0.24 8.77 -12.08
N ARG A 37 -0.80 7.65 -11.65
CA ARG A 37 -0.24 6.84 -10.56
C ARG A 37 0.81 5.91 -11.13
N ARG A 38 2.06 6.06 -10.68
CA ARG A 38 3.13 5.13 -11.00
C ARG A 38 3.21 4.08 -9.91
N ILE A 39 2.99 2.82 -10.29
CA ILE A 39 3.29 1.68 -9.42
C ILE A 39 4.81 1.50 -9.38
N ILE A 40 5.35 1.47 -8.17
CA ILE A 40 6.78 1.24 -7.91
C ILE A 40 6.99 -0.23 -7.55
N SER A 41 6.10 -0.80 -6.73
CA SER A 41 6.16 -2.19 -6.32
C SER A 41 4.76 -2.74 -6.09
N PHE A 42 4.52 -3.98 -6.51
CA PHE A 42 3.31 -4.73 -6.20
C PHE A 42 3.71 -6.09 -5.68
N ARG A 43 3.26 -6.44 -4.48
CA ARG A 43 3.66 -7.70 -3.84
C ARG A 43 2.63 -8.22 -2.87
N ARG A 44 2.82 -9.47 -2.44
CA ARG A 44 2.12 -10.02 -1.29
C ARG A 44 2.34 -9.13 -0.06
N ALA A 45 1.28 -8.89 0.69
CA ALA A 45 1.38 -8.15 1.95
C ALA A 45 2.26 -8.93 2.94
N ARG A 46 3.08 -8.21 3.70
CA ARG A 46 3.84 -8.77 4.82
C ARG A 46 2.92 -8.86 6.03
N ASP A 47 3.23 -9.75 6.97
CA ASP A 47 2.43 -9.96 8.19
C ASP A 47 2.15 -8.67 8.97
N VAL A 48 3.12 -7.74 9.01
CA VAL A 48 2.96 -6.43 9.65
C VAL A 48 1.91 -5.55 8.94
N GLU A 49 1.82 -5.63 7.62
CA GLU A 49 0.87 -4.88 6.81
C GLU A 49 -0.53 -5.48 6.90
N GLU A 50 -0.63 -6.81 6.92
CA GLU A 50 -1.89 -7.51 7.18
C GLU A 50 -2.42 -7.17 8.58
N ARG A 51 -1.53 -7.16 9.60
CA ARG A 51 -1.90 -6.80 10.98
C ARG A 51 -2.39 -5.36 11.09
N ALA A 52 -1.69 -4.41 10.46
CA ALA A 52 -2.12 -3.01 10.44
C ALA A 52 -3.49 -2.85 9.77
N TYR A 53 -3.70 -3.53 8.64
CA TYR A 53 -5.01 -3.55 7.98
C TYR A 53 -6.11 -4.09 8.91
N ARG A 54 -5.86 -5.21 9.59
CA ARG A 54 -6.82 -5.82 10.53
C ARG A 54 -7.09 -4.95 11.75
N GLN A 55 -6.12 -4.21 12.27
CA GLN A 55 -6.35 -3.30 13.41
C GLN A 55 -7.26 -2.12 13.05
N ILE A 56 -7.27 -1.68 11.79
CA ILE A 56 -8.07 -0.54 11.33
C ILE A 56 -9.48 -0.98 10.91
N HIS A 57 -9.68 -2.27 10.59
CA HIS A 57 -10.90 -2.77 9.95
C HIS A 57 -11.54 -4.00 10.60
N GLY A 58 -10.90 -4.61 11.60
CA GLY A 58 -11.45 -5.65 12.46
C GLY A 58 -11.83 -5.07 13.81
#